data_AF-A0A553UIX9-F1
#
_entry.id   AF-A0A553UIX9-F1
#
_cell.length_a   1.000
_cell.length_b   1.000
_cell.length_c   1.000
_cell.angle_alpha   90.00
_cell.angle_beta   90.00
_cell.angle_gamma   90.00
#
_symmetry.space_group_name_H-M   'P 1'
#
loop_
_entity.id
_entity.type
_entity.pdbx_description
1 polymer ?
#
loop_
_entity_poly.entity_id
_entity_poly.type
_entity_poly.pdbx_seq_one_letter_code
_entity_poly.pdbx_strand_id
1 'polypeptide(L)'
;MGILDFMAGLVGVGAQRADQDTPQIITIDEEIAKHVKGSGDSKASDFGYQSWIAYYKKIRYPKKDEDARKNIVLKCCQYWCSRDANRGAHVKIEGYGGKWWIVPVCSSHNPRTDEEFNVKANTIAIRHPPKK
;
A
#
# COMPACT_ATOMS: atom_id res chain seq x y z
N MET A 1 5.75 -27.12 -48.83
CA MET A 1 5.00 -27.34 -47.58
C MET A 1 5.92 -26.97 -46.42
N GLY A 2 5.66 -26.02 -45.53
CA GLY A 2 4.68 -24.93 -45.43
C GLY A 2 5.36 -23.82 -44.60
N ILE A 3 5.44 -22.58 -45.08
CA ILE A 3 4.58 -21.44 -44.72
C ILE A 3 3.79 -21.62 -43.42
N LEU A 4 4.09 -20.80 -42.42
CA LEU A 4 3.12 -20.14 -41.53
C LEU A 4 3.77 -18.90 -40.93
N ASP A 5 3.52 -17.78 -41.58
CA ASP A 5 3.51 -16.44 -41.00
C ASP A 5 2.61 -16.40 -39.75
N PHE A 6 3.00 -15.64 -38.73
CA PHE A 6 2.05 -14.94 -37.87
C PHE A 6 2.68 -13.65 -37.34
N MET A 7 2.56 -12.58 -38.13
CA MET A 7 2.48 -11.20 -37.63
C MET A 7 1.02 -10.92 -37.29
N ALA A 8 0.69 -10.63 -36.04
CA ALA A 8 -0.41 -9.74 -35.61
C ALA A 8 -0.59 -9.82 -34.09
N GLY A 9 -0.48 -8.67 -33.41
CA GLY A 9 -0.80 -8.59 -31.97
C GLY A 9 -0.38 -7.32 -31.25
N LEU A 10 -0.43 -6.16 -31.91
CA LEU A 10 -0.52 -4.86 -31.25
C LEU A 10 -1.85 -4.82 -30.49
N VAL A 11 -1.87 -5.12 -29.18
CA VAL A 11 -2.74 -4.55 -28.12
C VAL A 11 -2.28 -5.16 -26.79
N GLY A 12 -1.91 -4.32 -25.80
CA GLY A 12 -2.04 -4.69 -24.38
C GLY A 12 -0.78 -4.77 -23.51
N VAL A 13 0.43 -4.57 -24.05
CA VAL A 13 1.68 -4.72 -23.26
C VAL A 13 1.92 -3.57 -22.26
N GLY A 14 1.16 -2.47 -22.35
CA GLY A 14 1.36 -1.28 -21.51
C GLY A 14 0.81 -1.37 -20.07
N ALA A 15 -0.27 -2.10 -19.83
CA ALA A 15 -0.92 -2.15 -18.51
C ALA A 15 -0.34 -3.23 -17.59
N GLN A 16 0.16 -4.33 -18.18
CA GLN A 16 0.67 -5.48 -17.43
C GLN A 16 2.11 -5.27 -16.92
N ARG A 17 2.91 -4.44 -17.61
CA ARG A 17 4.30 -4.13 -17.20
C ARG A 17 4.38 -3.12 -16.05
N ALA A 18 3.44 -2.17 -15.97
CA ALA A 18 3.36 -1.25 -14.84
C ALA A 18 3.09 -1.96 -13.50
N ASP A 19 2.57 -3.20 -13.53
CA ASP A 19 2.24 -3.99 -12.35
C ASP A 19 3.49 -4.61 -11.69
N GLN A 20 4.46 -5.04 -12.52
CA GLN A 20 5.62 -5.84 -12.11
C GLN A 20 6.84 -5.01 -11.67
N ASP A 21 6.98 -3.78 -12.15
CA ASP A 21 8.10 -2.89 -11.80
C ASP A 21 7.82 -1.98 -10.60
N THR A 22 6.58 -1.94 -10.08
CA THR A 22 6.27 -1.12 -8.91
C THR A 22 6.93 -1.71 -7.67
N PRO A 23 7.80 -0.98 -6.96
CA PRO A 23 8.47 -1.50 -5.76
C PRO A 23 7.46 -1.86 -4.66
N GLN A 24 7.82 -2.83 -3.82
CA GLN A 24 6.98 -3.26 -2.69
C GLN A 24 6.88 -2.20 -1.58
N ILE A 25 7.90 -1.34 -1.50
CA ILE A 25 8.05 -0.28 -0.51
C ILE A 25 8.47 0.98 -1.26
N ILE A 26 7.80 2.10 -0.99
CA ILE A 26 8.24 3.44 -1.41
C ILE A 26 8.36 4.34 -0.20
N THR A 27 9.19 5.37 -0.34
CA THR A 27 9.21 6.50 0.57
C THR A 27 8.55 7.65 -0.15
N ILE A 28 7.52 8.23 0.47
CA ILE A 28 6.87 9.43 -0.02
C ILE A 28 7.30 10.61 0.84
N ASP A 29 7.57 11.72 0.16
CA ASP A 29 7.77 13.00 0.81
C ASP A 29 6.43 13.57 1.28
N GLU A 30 6.41 14.80 1.78
CA GLU A 30 5.17 15.46 2.15
C GLU A 30 4.29 15.62 0.90
N GLU A 31 3.37 14.68 0.72
CA GLU A 31 2.47 14.60 -0.42
C GLU A 31 1.02 14.45 0.07
N ILE A 32 0.07 14.82 -0.80
CA ILE A 32 -1.36 14.58 -0.59
C ILE A 32 -1.61 13.09 -0.80
N ALA A 33 -1.73 12.31 0.28
CA ALA A 33 -2.19 10.94 0.20
C ALA A 33 -3.73 10.95 0.27
N LYS A 34 -4.39 10.33 -0.72
CA LYS A 34 -5.86 10.27 -0.75
C LYS A 34 -6.33 8.96 -0.16
N HIS A 35 -7.20 8.99 0.85
CA HIS A 35 -7.89 7.78 1.30
C HIS A 35 -8.76 7.20 0.17
N VAL A 36 -8.95 5.87 0.18
CA VAL A 36 -9.79 5.18 -0.81
C VAL A 36 -11.03 4.61 -0.15
N LYS A 37 -12.20 5.15 -0.48
CA LYS A 37 -13.51 4.62 -0.08
C LYS A 37 -13.73 3.25 -0.69
N GLY A 38 -14.32 2.35 0.10
CA GLY A 38 -14.52 0.95 -0.27
C GLY A 38 -13.29 0.05 -0.07
N SER A 39 -12.13 0.59 0.34
CA SER A 39 -10.98 -0.26 0.66
C SER A 39 -11.17 -1.09 1.94
N GLY A 40 -12.15 -0.72 2.77
CA GLY A 40 -12.53 -1.47 3.97
C GLY A 40 -12.98 -2.90 3.68
N ASP A 41 -13.45 -3.18 2.46
CA ASP A 41 -13.82 -4.53 2.01
C ASP A 41 -12.60 -5.40 1.69
N SER A 42 -11.43 -4.79 1.47
CA SER A 42 -10.16 -5.53 1.43
C SER A 42 -9.71 -5.80 2.85
N LYS A 43 -10.19 -6.92 3.42
CA LYS A 43 -9.79 -7.35 4.76
C LYS A 43 -8.44 -8.03 4.69
N ALA A 44 -7.55 -7.69 5.61
CA ALA A 44 -6.22 -8.30 5.69
C ALA A 44 -6.29 -9.84 5.79
N SER A 45 -7.37 -10.37 6.40
CA SER A 45 -7.64 -11.80 6.52
C SER A 45 -7.69 -12.52 5.18
N ASP A 46 -8.23 -11.87 4.15
CA ASP A 46 -8.41 -12.43 2.81
C ASP A 46 -7.06 -12.67 2.12
N PHE A 47 -5.99 -12.10 2.67
CA PHE A 47 -4.60 -12.22 2.20
C PHE A 47 -3.74 -13.04 3.17
N GLY A 48 -4.33 -13.56 4.27
CA GLY A 48 -3.63 -14.32 5.31
C GLY A 48 -2.90 -13.46 6.35
N TYR A 49 -3.35 -12.23 6.59
CA TYR A 49 -2.79 -11.33 7.61
C TYR A 49 -3.82 -10.98 8.68
N GLN A 50 -3.38 -10.87 9.94
CA GLN A 50 -4.26 -10.52 11.06
C GLN A 50 -4.83 -9.09 10.97
N SER A 51 -4.06 -8.16 10.38
CA SER A 51 -4.46 -6.77 10.16
C SER A 51 -3.52 -6.11 9.15
N TRP A 52 -3.93 -4.98 8.56
CA TRP A 52 -3.07 -4.24 7.65
C TRP A 52 -1.84 -3.64 8.34
N ILE A 53 -1.93 -3.27 9.61
CA ILE A 53 -0.75 -2.81 10.37
C ILE A 53 0.22 -3.96 10.66
N ALA A 54 -0.27 -5.19 10.84
CA ALA A 54 0.58 -6.38 10.97
C ALA A 54 1.29 -6.70 9.65
N TYR A 55 0.57 -6.65 8.53
CA TYR A 55 1.18 -6.76 7.20
C TYR A 55 2.24 -5.68 6.98
N TYR A 56 1.91 -4.43 7.30
CA TYR A 56 2.81 -3.30 7.17
C TYR A 56 4.12 -3.53 7.95
N LYS A 57 4.02 -3.92 9.23
CA LYS A 57 5.18 -4.24 10.06
C LYS A 57 5.99 -5.43 9.53
N LYS A 58 5.33 -6.46 9.00
CA LYS A 58 6.01 -7.63 8.41
C LYS A 58 6.87 -7.25 7.22
N ILE A 59 6.35 -6.40 6.32
CA ILE A 59 7.08 -5.95 5.13
C ILE A 59 8.17 -4.93 5.51
N ARG A 60 7.89 -4.00 6.43
CA ARG A 60 8.86 -2.98 6.88
C ARG A 60 10.01 -3.56 7.70
N TYR A 61 9.78 -4.62 8.47
CA TYR A 61 10.75 -5.23 9.37
C TYR A 61 10.88 -6.74 9.12
N PRO A 62 11.40 -7.16 7.96
CA PRO A 62 11.42 -8.57 7.57
C PRO A 62 12.31 -9.42 8.49
N LYS A 63 13.39 -8.83 9.04
CA LYS A 63 14.38 -9.49 9.91
C LYS A 63 13.95 -9.65 11.37
N LYS A 64 12.80 -9.10 11.77
CA LYS A 64 12.27 -9.22 13.14
C LYS A 64 11.30 -10.39 13.21
N ASP A 65 11.29 -11.14 14.29
CA ASP A 65 10.26 -12.14 14.55
C ASP A 65 8.89 -11.48 14.84
N GLU A 66 7.85 -12.30 15.01
CA GLU A 66 6.49 -11.82 15.19
C GLU A 66 6.31 -11.00 16.48
N ASP A 67 6.90 -11.43 17.59
CA ASP A 67 6.72 -10.77 18.89
C ASP A 67 7.50 -9.46 18.96
N ALA A 68 8.70 -9.42 18.38
CA ALA A 68 9.43 -8.18 18.18
C ALA A 68 8.62 -7.18 17.33
N ARG A 69 7.95 -7.63 16.25
CA ARG A 69 7.10 -6.75 15.42
C ARG A 69 5.87 -6.24 16.17
N LYS A 70 5.22 -7.06 17.01
CA LYS A 70 4.07 -6.63 17.83
C LYS A 70 4.44 -5.43 18.69
N ASN A 71 5.64 -5.44 19.28
CA ASN A 71 6.15 -4.39 20.17
C ASN A 71 6.70 -3.13 19.46
N ILE A 72 6.84 -3.13 18.13
CA ILE A 72 7.27 -1.92 17.41
C ILE A 72 6.16 -0.86 17.45
N VAL A 73 6.48 0.32 17.98
CA VAL A 73 5.60 1.49 17.92
C VAL A 73 5.84 2.22 16.60
N LEU A 74 4.77 2.40 15.82
CA LEU A 74 4.77 3.21 14.61
C LEU A 74 4.07 4.53 14.92
N LYS A 75 4.56 5.64 14.37
CA LYS A 75 3.86 6.92 14.46
C LYS A 75 2.82 7.04 13.35
N CYS A 76 1.72 7.73 13.63
CA CYS A 76 0.75 8.10 12.61
C CYS A 76 1.45 8.98 11.56
N CYS A 77 1.24 8.63 10.29
CA CYS A 77 1.85 9.33 9.17
C CYS A 77 1.16 10.65 8.84
N GLN A 78 -0.01 10.99 9.40
CA GLN A 78 -0.63 12.31 9.23
C GLN A 78 0.32 13.41 9.72
N TYR A 79 0.54 14.44 8.90
CA TYR A 79 1.53 15.51 9.12
C TYR A 79 1.52 16.08 10.56
N TRP A 80 0.37 16.56 11.04
CA TRP A 80 0.22 17.17 12.37
C TRP A 80 -0.09 16.19 13.51
N CYS A 81 -0.10 14.88 13.27
CA CYS A 81 -0.49 13.91 14.29
C CYS A 81 0.71 13.37 15.08
N SER A 82 0.68 13.46 16.40
CA SER A 82 1.70 12.88 17.29
C SER A 82 1.37 11.48 17.82
N ARG A 83 0.17 10.96 17.53
CA ARG A 83 -0.33 9.67 18.04
C ARG A 83 0.38 8.48 17.41
N ASP A 84 0.32 7.35 18.10
CA ASP A 84 0.80 6.07 17.58
C ASP A 84 -0.20 5.49 16.57
N ALA A 85 0.33 4.87 15.53
CA ALA A 85 -0.43 4.17 14.51
C ALA A 85 -0.81 2.77 15.02
N ASN A 86 -2.10 2.47 14.93
CA ASN A 86 -2.68 1.18 15.27
C ASN A 86 -3.48 0.56 14.12
N ARG A 87 -3.43 1.18 12.93
CA ARG A 87 -4.10 0.76 11.70
C ARG A 87 -3.17 0.96 10.49
N GLY A 88 -3.35 0.12 9.47
CA GLY A 88 -2.81 0.37 8.13
C GLY A 88 -3.96 0.86 7.26
N ALA A 89 -3.86 2.08 6.73
CA ALA A 89 -4.86 2.67 5.86
C ALA A 89 -4.49 2.47 4.40
N HIS A 90 -5.47 2.16 3.56
CA HIS A 90 -5.28 2.18 2.12
C HIS A 90 -5.34 3.60 1.58
N VAL A 91 -4.36 3.94 0.74
CA VAL A 91 -4.26 5.24 0.09
C VAL A 91 -3.92 5.08 -1.40
N LYS A 92 -4.29 6.08 -2.19
CA LYS A 92 -3.74 6.29 -3.53
C LYS A 92 -2.66 7.36 -3.43
N ILE A 93 -1.57 7.12 -4.14
CA ILE A 93 -0.43 8.03 -4.23
C ILE A 93 -0.27 8.36 -5.71
N GLU A 94 -0.34 9.64 -6.05
CA GLU A 94 -0.19 10.11 -7.43
C GLU A 94 1.22 9.78 -7.95
N GLY A 95 1.38 9.55 -9.25
CA GLY A 95 2.67 9.13 -9.84
C GLY A 95 3.04 7.65 -9.64
N TYR A 96 2.47 6.96 -8.65
CA TYR A 96 2.75 5.54 -8.36
C TYR A 96 1.68 4.55 -8.84
N GLY A 97 0.86 4.97 -9.82
CA GLY A 97 0.02 4.11 -10.67
C GLY A 97 -0.93 3.14 -9.96
N GLY A 98 -2.22 3.49 -9.88
CA GLY A 98 -3.38 2.58 -9.88
C GLY A 98 -3.61 1.60 -8.71
N LYS A 99 -2.59 1.26 -7.91
CA LYS A 99 -2.70 0.28 -6.84
C LYS A 99 -2.77 0.94 -5.47
N TRP A 100 -3.54 0.36 -4.57
CA TRP A 100 -3.60 0.83 -3.20
C TRP A 100 -2.27 0.63 -2.50
N TRP A 101 -1.87 1.62 -1.73
CA TRP A 101 -0.74 1.60 -0.83
C TRP A 101 -1.23 1.57 0.60
N ILE A 102 -0.41 1.08 1.52
CA ILE A 102 -0.72 0.97 2.94
C ILE A 102 0.23 1.86 3.71
N VAL A 103 -0.32 2.78 4.49
CA VAL A 103 0.42 3.70 5.36
C VAL A 103 -0.04 3.57 6.82
N PRO A 104 0.84 3.84 7.81
CA PRO A 104 0.51 3.66 9.22
C PRO A 104 -0.26 4.87 9.77
N VAL A 105 -1.48 4.66 10.26
CA VAL A 105 -2.32 5.72 10.82
C VAL A 105 -2.91 5.34 12.19
N CYS A 106 -3.30 6.34 12.97
CA CYS A 106 -4.11 6.11 14.18
C CYS A 106 -5.60 5.99 13.81
N SER A 107 -6.42 5.47 14.73
CA SER A 107 -7.87 5.30 14.52
C SER A 107 -8.61 6.57 14.05
N SER A 108 -8.18 7.75 14.49
CA SER A 108 -8.81 9.03 14.08
C SER A 108 -8.44 9.49 12.67
N HIS A 109 -7.34 9.01 12.10
CA HIS A 109 -6.86 9.36 10.76
C HIS A 109 -6.99 8.15 9.82
N ASN A 110 -8.03 7.34 10.06
CA ASN A 110 -8.48 6.31 9.15
C ASN A 110 -9.99 6.49 8.90
N PRO A 111 -10.41 7.66 8.38
CA PRO A 111 -11.82 7.92 8.11
C PRO A 111 -12.35 6.93 7.06
N ARG A 112 -13.66 6.68 7.10
CA ARG A 112 -14.34 5.83 6.10
C ARG A 112 -14.62 6.55 4.78
N THR A 113 -14.18 7.81 4.67
CA THR A 113 -14.43 8.73 3.57
C THR A 113 -13.19 8.81 2.65
N ASP A 114 -13.38 9.32 1.42
CA ASP A 114 -12.30 9.63 0.46
C ASP A 114 -11.53 10.90 0.84
N GLU A 115 -11.42 11.21 2.13
CA GLU A 115 -10.77 12.45 2.56
C GLU A 115 -9.28 12.41 2.20
N GLU A 116 -8.83 13.50 1.60
CA GLU A 116 -7.42 13.72 1.33
C GLU A 116 -6.72 14.12 2.62
N PHE A 117 -5.50 13.63 2.82
CA PHE A 117 -4.71 14.04 3.96
C PHE A 117 -3.22 14.12 3.63
N ASN A 118 -2.57 15.09 4.27
CA ASN A 118 -1.12 15.27 4.12
C ASN A 118 -0.40 14.27 5.01
N VAL A 119 0.47 13.48 4.40
CA VAL A 119 1.40 12.63 5.14
C VAL A 119 2.64 13.42 5.55
N LYS A 120 3.35 12.95 6.58
CA LYS A 120 4.68 13.43 6.94
C LYS A 120 5.66 13.06 5.84
N ALA A 121 6.65 13.92 5.62
CA ALA A 121 7.81 13.59 4.83
C ALA A 121 8.48 12.30 5.33
N ASN A 122 9.10 11.56 4.41
CA ASN A 122 9.72 10.26 4.65
C ASN A 122 8.73 9.17 5.13
N THR A 123 7.45 9.30 4.79
CA THR A 123 6.49 8.24 5.10
C THR A 123 6.78 7.02 4.24
N ILE A 124 6.90 5.86 4.88
CA ILE A 124 7.05 4.59 4.18
C ILE A 124 5.65 4.08 3.82
N ALA A 125 5.37 3.94 2.53
CA ALA A 125 4.15 3.33 2.01
C ALA A 125 4.47 1.93 1.46
N ILE A 126 3.58 0.98 1.74
CA ILE A 126 3.77 -0.43 1.39
C ILE A 126 2.70 -0.86 0.40
N ARG A 127 3.11 -1.43 -0.73
CA ARG A 127 2.17 -1.84 -1.77
C ARG A 127 1.17 -2.85 -1.22
N HIS A 128 -0.10 -2.68 -1.56
CA HIS A 128 -1.11 -3.69 -1.25
C HIS A 128 -0.72 -5.04 -1.87
N PRO A 129 -0.88 -6.16 -1.14
CA PRO A 129 -0.57 -7.47 -1.69
C PRO A 129 -1.53 -7.82 -2.83
N PRO A 130 -1.10 -8.59 -3.84
CA PRO A 130 -2.02 -9.18 -4.80
C PRO A 130 -2.93 -10.18 -4.09
N LYS A 131 -4.17 -10.37 -4.59
CA LYS A 131 -5.01 -11.49 -4.14
C LYS A 131 -4.29 -12.80 -4.48
N LYS A 132 -4.32 -13.74 -3.54
CA LYS A 132 -3.78 -15.09 -3.75
C LYS A 132 -4.69 -15.90 -4.65
#